data_AF-A0A927Z1A0-F1
#
_entry.id   AF-A0A927Z1A0-F1
#
_cell.length_a   1.000
_cell.length_b   1.000
_cell.length_c   1.000
_cell.angle_alpha   90.00
_cell.angle_beta   90.00
_cell.angle_gamma   90.00
#
_symmetry.space_group_name_H-M   'P 1'
#
loop_
_entity.id
_entity.type
_entity.pdbx_description
1 polymer ?
#
loop_
_entity_poly.entity_id
_entity_poly.type
_entity_poly.pdbx_seq_one_letter_code
_entity_poly.pdbx_strand_id
1 'polypeptide(L)'
;MLESLGEAGRHIKELEERYDTLKNRQKNRLGLKGIIMGALMFVLFTVLILIDNRYAWVIALVASCVAGIGAFVLLDTWRYYNRSFEKLAEEIKDAGAQFAKKELLLEQCREKGTGLELELEKLQERLGYNEELQVETKAIQLACDTIEKLSARLKEEFSGRLNKRISELVEVFTCGEYNEIRLDTDGNIFVIKDNKLIPIEQLSKGTIEQIRLAVRLVVADDIFGMETIPIILDESFVYFDDLRLRQILKSLAALDRQVLIFTCHEREMKILNDEGISFKAAYL
;
A
#
# COMPACT_ATOMS: atom_id res chain seq x y z
N MET A 1 -31.98 -8.06 -18.13
CA MET A 1 -31.48 -9.28 -18.82
C MET A 1 -32.06 -10.56 -18.22
N LEU A 2 -32.07 -10.73 -16.89
CA LEU A 2 -32.67 -11.88 -16.21
C LEU A 2 -34.18 -12.04 -16.51
N GLU A 3 -34.95 -10.95 -16.49
CA GLU A 3 -36.39 -10.97 -16.87
C GLU A 3 -36.60 -11.41 -18.32
N SER A 4 -35.79 -10.90 -19.25
CA SER A 4 -35.87 -11.27 -20.67
C SER A 4 -35.51 -12.74 -20.94
N LEU A 5 -34.64 -13.34 -20.12
CA LEU A 5 -34.34 -14.78 -20.19
C LEU A 5 -35.48 -15.63 -19.60
N GLY A 6 -36.08 -15.18 -18.49
CA GLY A 6 -37.27 -15.82 -17.93
C GLY A 6 -38.49 -15.78 -18.86
N GLU A 7 -38.63 -14.72 -19.67
CA GLU A 7 -39.63 -14.65 -20.75
C GLU A 7 -39.32 -15.60 -21.91
N ALA A 8 -38.05 -15.66 -22.34
CA ALA A 8 -37.63 -16.56 -23.42
C ALA A 8 -37.81 -18.04 -23.05
N GLY A 9 -37.52 -18.43 -21.81
CA GLY A 9 -37.74 -19.80 -21.32
C GLY A 9 -39.22 -20.19 -21.27
N ARG A 10 -40.10 -19.27 -20.85
CA ARG A 10 -41.56 -19.48 -20.90
C ARG A 10 -42.06 -19.63 -22.33
N HIS A 11 -41.56 -18.81 -23.25
CA HIS A 11 -41.92 -18.87 -24.66
C HIS A 11 -41.52 -20.21 -25.31
N ILE A 12 -40.33 -20.74 -25.01
CA ILE A 12 -39.91 -22.07 -25.50
C ILE A 12 -40.85 -23.16 -24.98
N LYS A 13 -41.21 -23.12 -23.69
CA LYS A 13 -42.13 -24.09 -23.08
C LYS A 13 -43.52 -24.04 -23.73
N GLU A 14 -44.03 -22.84 -24.04
CA GLU A 14 -45.28 -22.68 -24.78
C GLU A 14 -45.23 -23.27 -26.20
N LEU A 15 -44.08 -23.15 -26.89
CA LEU A 15 -43.89 -23.74 -28.21
C LEU A 15 -43.82 -25.28 -28.16
N GLU A 16 -43.16 -25.84 -27.14
CA GLU A 16 -43.14 -27.29 -26.89
C GLU A 16 -44.54 -27.85 -26.61
N GLU A 17 -45.33 -27.17 -25.77
CA GLU A 17 -46.73 -27.55 -25.51
C GLU A 17 -47.59 -27.48 -26.79
N ARG A 18 -47.39 -26.45 -27.64
CA ARG A 18 -48.04 -26.36 -28.95
C ARG A 18 -47.63 -27.50 -29.90
N TYR A 19 -46.39 -27.94 -29.83
CA TYR A 19 -45.89 -29.06 -30.63
C TYR A 19 -46.58 -30.37 -30.22
N ASP A 20 -46.65 -30.65 -28.93
CA ASP A 20 -47.28 -31.87 -28.41
C ASP A 20 -48.79 -31.91 -28.66
N THR A 21 -49.47 -30.76 -28.50
CA THR A 21 -50.90 -30.66 -28.80
C THR A 21 -51.20 -30.86 -30.28
N LEU A 22 -50.38 -30.30 -31.19
CA LEU A 22 -50.50 -30.55 -32.62
C LEU A 22 -50.26 -32.02 -32.97
N LYS A 23 -49.23 -32.65 -32.37
CA LYS A 23 -48.88 -34.07 -32.59
C LYS A 23 -50.05 -34.99 -32.23
N ASN A 24 -50.69 -34.72 -31.10
CA ASN A 24 -51.86 -35.48 -30.68
C ASN A 24 -53.07 -35.24 -31.61
N ARG A 25 -53.29 -34.00 -32.06
CA ARG A 25 -54.35 -33.67 -33.04
C ARG A 25 -54.13 -34.36 -34.38
N GLN A 26 -52.90 -34.39 -34.89
CA GLN A 26 -52.54 -35.07 -36.13
C GLN A 26 -52.90 -36.56 -36.05
N LYS A 27 -52.47 -37.24 -34.98
CA LYS A 27 -52.76 -38.67 -34.75
C LYS A 27 -54.27 -38.96 -34.73
N ASN A 28 -55.04 -38.16 -34.01
CA ASN A 28 -56.49 -38.36 -33.88
C ASN A 28 -57.25 -38.06 -35.18
N ARG A 29 -56.89 -36.99 -35.90
CA ARG A 29 -57.54 -36.61 -37.17
C ARG A 29 -57.23 -37.57 -38.31
N LEU A 30 -55.98 -38.03 -38.43
CA LEU A 30 -55.61 -39.05 -39.43
C LEU A 30 -56.27 -40.39 -39.13
N GLY A 31 -56.30 -40.80 -37.86
CA GLY A 31 -57.01 -42.01 -37.43
C GLY A 31 -58.51 -41.96 -37.75
N LEU A 32 -59.19 -40.87 -37.38
CA LEU A 32 -60.63 -40.71 -37.64
C LEU A 32 -60.95 -40.67 -39.15
N LYS A 33 -60.18 -39.89 -39.93
CA LYS A 33 -60.38 -39.81 -41.39
C LYS A 33 -60.11 -41.16 -42.07
N GLY A 34 -59.11 -41.92 -41.60
CA GLY A 34 -58.83 -43.27 -42.07
C GLY A 34 -59.99 -44.25 -41.80
N ILE A 35 -60.59 -44.20 -40.61
CA ILE A 35 -61.76 -45.03 -40.25
C ILE A 35 -62.96 -44.69 -41.14
N ILE A 36 -63.29 -43.40 -41.31
CA ILE A 36 -64.41 -42.95 -42.14
C ILE A 36 -64.22 -43.37 -43.60
N MET A 37 -63.01 -43.18 -44.13
CA MET A 37 -62.63 -43.62 -45.46
C MET A 37 -62.78 -45.13 -45.66
N GLY A 38 -62.31 -45.93 -44.69
CA GLY A 38 -62.45 -47.38 -44.71
C GLY A 38 -63.91 -47.83 -44.71
N ALA A 39 -64.75 -47.19 -43.89
CA ALA A 39 -66.19 -47.45 -43.86
C ALA A 39 -66.88 -47.10 -45.19
N LEU A 40 -66.54 -45.96 -45.80
CA LEU A 40 -67.05 -45.54 -47.12
C LEU A 40 -66.65 -46.52 -48.22
N MET A 41 -65.39 -46.96 -48.23
CA MET A 41 -64.91 -47.99 -49.17
C MET A 41 -65.63 -49.32 -48.99
N PHE A 42 -65.93 -49.72 -47.74
CA PHE A 42 -66.66 -50.94 -47.43
C PHE A 42 -68.12 -50.88 -47.89
N VAL A 43 -68.81 -49.77 -47.63
CA VAL A 43 -70.19 -49.55 -48.12
C VAL A 43 -70.22 -49.55 -49.65
N LEU A 44 -69.27 -48.87 -50.29
CA LEU A 44 -69.16 -48.88 -51.75
C LEU A 44 -68.91 -50.31 -52.28
N PHE A 45 -68.00 -51.06 -51.68
CA PHE A 45 -67.68 -52.44 -52.07
C PHE A 45 -68.88 -53.39 -51.95
N THR A 46 -69.65 -53.29 -50.85
CA THR A 46 -70.86 -54.11 -50.65
C THR A 46 -71.98 -53.80 -51.64
N VAL A 47 -72.21 -52.52 -51.96
CA VAL A 47 -73.17 -52.09 -52.99
C VAL A 47 -72.75 -52.61 -54.37
N LEU A 48 -71.45 -52.63 -54.68
CA LEU A 48 -70.94 -53.10 -55.96
C LEU A 48 -71.05 -54.62 -56.13
N ILE A 49 -70.96 -55.41 -55.06
CA ILE A 49 -71.15 -56.89 -55.10
C ILE A 49 -72.59 -57.29 -55.47
N LEU A 50 -73.58 -56.44 -55.17
CA LEU A 50 -75.00 -56.69 -55.46
C LEU A 50 -75.39 -56.46 -56.93
N ILE A 51 -74.49 -55.93 -57.76
CA ILE A 51 -74.72 -55.60 -59.17
C ILE A 51 -74.23 -56.77 -60.06
N ASP A 52 -75.02 -57.14 -61.06
CA ASP A 52 -74.75 -58.27 -61.97
C ASP A 52 -73.37 -58.15 -62.67
N ASN A 53 -72.69 -59.29 -62.86
CA ASN A 53 -71.25 -59.40 -63.21
C ASN A 53 -70.88 -58.81 -64.60
N ARG A 54 -71.86 -58.37 -65.38
CA ARG A 54 -71.68 -57.77 -66.71
C ARG A 54 -71.03 -56.37 -66.67
N TYR A 55 -70.92 -55.74 -65.49
CA TYR A 55 -70.35 -54.39 -65.29
C TYR A 55 -69.06 -54.32 -64.46
N ALA A 56 -68.38 -55.46 -64.25
CA ALA A 56 -67.19 -55.56 -63.38
C ALA A 56 -66.07 -54.53 -63.68
N TRP A 57 -65.87 -54.15 -64.95
CA TRP A 57 -64.86 -53.16 -65.32
C TRP A 57 -65.21 -51.73 -64.86
N VAL A 58 -66.50 -51.36 -64.83
CA VAL A 58 -66.99 -50.06 -64.32
C VAL A 58 -66.79 -49.99 -62.80
N ILE A 59 -67.06 -51.11 -62.12
CA ILE A 59 -66.91 -51.27 -60.68
C ILE A 59 -65.47 -51.00 -60.24
N ALA A 60 -64.49 -51.61 -60.92
CA ALA A 60 -63.08 -51.41 -60.62
C ALA A 60 -62.61 -49.95 -60.84
N LEU A 61 -63.15 -49.28 -61.87
CA LEU A 61 -62.81 -47.89 -62.20
C LEU A 61 -63.32 -46.93 -61.11
N VAL A 62 -64.57 -47.09 -60.67
CA VAL A 62 -65.15 -46.27 -59.60
C VAL A 62 -64.44 -46.51 -58.27
N ALA A 63 -64.15 -47.76 -57.91
CA ALA A 63 -63.39 -48.09 -56.69
C ALA A 63 -61.99 -47.47 -56.71
N SER A 64 -61.31 -47.49 -57.86
CA SER A 64 -60.00 -46.86 -58.05
C SER A 64 -60.05 -45.33 -57.87
N CYS A 65 -61.08 -44.67 -58.44
CA CYS A 65 -61.28 -43.23 -58.27
C CYS A 65 -61.54 -42.85 -56.80
N VAL A 66 -62.38 -43.62 -56.08
CA VAL A 66 -62.68 -43.35 -54.66
C VAL A 66 -61.46 -43.60 -53.78
N ALA A 67 -60.70 -44.67 -54.04
CA ALA A 67 -59.44 -44.92 -53.37
C ALA A 67 -58.41 -43.80 -53.63
N GLY A 68 -58.33 -43.30 -54.87
CA GLY A 68 -57.46 -42.20 -55.25
C GLY A 68 -57.80 -40.87 -54.56
N ILE A 69 -59.07 -40.45 -54.57
CA ILE A 69 -59.55 -39.25 -53.87
C ILE A 69 -59.28 -39.37 -52.37
N GLY A 70 -59.53 -40.56 -51.84
CA GLY A 70 -59.33 -40.84 -50.44
C GLY A 70 -57.86 -40.80 -50.00
N ALA A 71 -56.97 -41.41 -50.78
CA ALA A 71 -55.52 -41.31 -50.60
C ALA A 71 -55.05 -39.85 -50.72
N PHE A 72 -55.61 -39.09 -51.66
CA PHE A 72 -55.32 -37.66 -51.81
C PHE A 72 -55.72 -36.84 -50.58
N VAL A 73 -56.92 -37.07 -50.01
CA VAL A 73 -57.37 -36.37 -48.79
C VAL A 73 -56.50 -36.72 -47.58
N LEU A 74 -56.13 -37.98 -47.42
CA LEU A 74 -55.22 -38.39 -46.34
C LEU A 74 -53.83 -37.78 -46.54
N LEU A 75 -53.30 -37.82 -47.76
CA LEU A 75 -52.01 -37.25 -48.11
C LEU A 75 -51.98 -35.74 -47.91
N ASP A 76 -53.00 -35.01 -48.33
CA ASP A 76 -53.10 -33.55 -48.15
C ASP A 76 -53.15 -33.18 -46.67
N THR A 77 -53.93 -33.90 -45.86
CA THR A 77 -53.97 -33.66 -44.41
C THR A 77 -52.65 -33.98 -43.73
N TRP A 78 -51.98 -35.06 -44.13
CA TRP A 78 -50.65 -35.41 -43.63
C TRP A 78 -49.62 -34.34 -44.03
N ARG A 79 -49.62 -33.89 -45.28
CA ARG A 79 -48.74 -32.82 -45.78
C ARG A 79 -48.95 -31.50 -45.05
N TYR A 80 -50.21 -31.12 -44.79
CA TYR A 80 -50.54 -29.92 -44.01
C TYR A 80 -49.93 -29.98 -42.60
N TYR A 81 -50.19 -31.06 -41.87
CA TYR A 81 -49.65 -31.24 -40.52
C TYR A 81 -48.13 -31.31 -40.52
N ASN A 82 -47.51 -32.07 -41.43
CA ASN A 82 -46.06 -32.18 -41.51
C ASN A 82 -45.38 -30.82 -41.72
N ARG A 83 -45.94 -29.99 -42.61
CA ARG A 83 -45.44 -28.63 -42.83
C ARG A 83 -45.58 -27.72 -41.61
N SER A 84 -46.63 -27.89 -40.81
CA SER A 84 -46.80 -27.17 -39.55
C SER A 84 -45.83 -27.64 -38.46
N PHE A 85 -45.50 -28.94 -38.41
CA PHE A 85 -44.48 -29.46 -37.49
C PHE A 85 -43.09 -28.98 -37.84
N GLU A 86 -42.73 -28.98 -39.12
CA GLU A 86 -41.43 -28.49 -39.58
C GLU A 86 -41.21 -27.04 -39.17
N LYS A 87 -42.20 -26.18 -39.39
CA LYS A 87 -42.15 -24.76 -38.97
C LYS A 87 -41.98 -24.62 -37.46
N LEU A 88 -42.79 -25.34 -36.67
CA LEU A 88 -42.74 -25.23 -35.21
C LEU A 88 -41.43 -25.80 -34.64
N ALA A 89 -40.91 -26.87 -35.23
CA ALA A 89 -39.62 -27.45 -34.85
C ALA A 89 -38.45 -26.49 -35.16
N GLU A 90 -38.51 -25.78 -36.28
CA GLU A 90 -37.54 -24.75 -36.64
C GLU A 90 -37.63 -23.54 -35.69
N GLU A 91 -38.83 -23.08 -35.35
CA GLU A 91 -39.05 -22.03 -34.34
C GLU A 91 -38.53 -22.41 -32.95
N ILE A 92 -38.76 -23.66 -32.49
CA ILE A 92 -38.22 -24.15 -31.22
C ILE A 92 -36.70 -24.19 -31.26
N LYS A 93 -36.10 -24.65 -32.36
CA LYS A 93 -34.65 -24.72 -32.54
C LYS A 93 -34.01 -23.33 -32.50
N ASP A 94 -34.59 -22.37 -33.21
CA ASP A 94 -34.08 -20.99 -33.26
C ASP A 94 -34.25 -20.29 -31.91
N ALA A 95 -35.40 -20.46 -31.25
CA ALA A 95 -35.63 -19.94 -29.91
C ALA A 95 -34.64 -20.54 -28.89
N GLY A 96 -34.38 -21.84 -28.96
CA GLY A 96 -33.39 -22.53 -28.14
C GLY A 96 -31.97 -22.02 -28.36
N ALA A 97 -31.57 -21.80 -29.62
CA ALA A 97 -30.26 -21.22 -29.94
C ALA A 97 -30.08 -19.79 -29.40
N GLN A 98 -31.13 -18.96 -29.50
CA GLN A 98 -31.11 -17.61 -28.93
C GLN A 98 -31.05 -17.63 -27.40
N PHE A 99 -31.75 -18.56 -26.76
CA PHE A 99 -31.72 -18.74 -25.31
C PHE A 99 -30.31 -19.12 -24.83
N ALA A 100 -29.70 -20.14 -25.43
CA ALA A 100 -28.35 -20.58 -25.08
C ALA A 100 -27.32 -19.45 -25.26
N LYS A 101 -27.45 -18.63 -26.32
CA LYS A 101 -26.59 -17.46 -26.53
C LYS A 101 -26.75 -16.40 -25.43
N LYS A 102 -28.00 -16.12 -25.02
CA LYS A 102 -28.27 -15.15 -23.93
C LYS A 102 -27.76 -15.65 -22.58
N GLU A 103 -27.86 -16.95 -22.31
CA GLU A 103 -27.37 -17.60 -21.10
C GLU A 103 -25.84 -17.50 -21.01
N LEU A 104 -25.12 -17.83 -22.09
CA LEU A 104 -23.67 -17.68 -22.17
C LEU A 104 -23.22 -16.23 -21.91
N LEU A 105 -23.91 -15.24 -22.48
CA LEU A 105 -23.59 -13.83 -22.26
C LEU A 105 -23.82 -13.41 -20.81
N LEU A 106 -24.86 -13.92 -20.15
CA LEU A 106 -25.07 -13.65 -18.73
C LEU A 106 -23.96 -14.23 -17.87
N GLU A 107 -23.52 -15.45 -18.17
CA GLU A 107 -22.44 -16.10 -17.43
C GLU A 107 -21.14 -15.31 -17.57
N GLN A 108 -20.77 -14.89 -18.78
CA GLN A 108 -19.63 -14.01 -19.02
C GLN A 108 -19.76 -12.66 -18.29
N CYS A 109 -20.96 -12.07 -18.26
CA CYS A 109 -21.20 -10.85 -17.50
C CYS A 109 -21.04 -11.05 -15.99
N ARG A 110 -21.48 -12.20 -15.46
CA ARG A 110 -21.32 -12.55 -14.04
C ARG A 110 -19.85 -12.75 -13.68
N GLU A 111 -19.11 -13.52 -14.47
CA GLU A 111 -17.67 -13.75 -14.25
C GLU A 111 -16.90 -12.42 -14.24
N LYS A 112 -17.16 -11.55 -15.22
CA LYS A 112 -16.56 -10.20 -15.27
C LYS A 112 -16.96 -9.35 -14.05
N GLY A 113 -18.22 -9.41 -13.64
CA GLY A 113 -18.70 -8.72 -12.44
C GLY A 113 -17.95 -9.17 -11.19
N THR A 114 -17.85 -10.49 -10.97
CA THR A 114 -17.10 -11.04 -9.83
C THR A 114 -15.61 -10.69 -9.88
N GLY A 115 -15.01 -10.64 -11.07
CA GLY A 115 -13.62 -10.21 -11.23
C GLY A 115 -13.39 -8.74 -10.85
N LEU A 116 -14.30 -7.86 -11.27
CA LEU A 116 -14.27 -6.43 -10.91
C LEU A 116 -14.50 -6.19 -9.42
N GLU A 117 -15.41 -6.95 -8.79
CA GLU A 117 -15.64 -6.88 -7.33
C GLU A 117 -14.38 -7.24 -6.55
N LEU A 118 -13.69 -8.32 -6.94
CA LEU A 118 -12.45 -8.75 -6.30
C LEU A 118 -11.29 -7.77 -6.54
N GLU A 119 -11.23 -7.12 -7.71
CA GLU A 119 -10.25 -6.07 -7.98
C GLU A 119 -10.52 -4.82 -7.13
N LEU A 120 -11.79 -4.45 -6.96
CA LEU A 120 -12.21 -3.32 -6.12
C LEU A 120 -11.86 -3.56 -4.65
N GLU A 121 -12.10 -4.76 -4.12
CA GLU A 121 -11.72 -5.13 -2.75
C GLU A 121 -10.20 -5.02 -2.53
N LYS A 122 -9.39 -5.54 -3.47
CA LYS A 122 -7.92 -5.42 -3.42
C LYS A 122 -7.45 -3.97 -3.46
N LEU A 123 -8.09 -3.12 -4.26
CA LEU A 123 -7.74 -1.70 -4.34
C LEU A 123 -8.11 -0.97 -3.05
N GLN A 124 -9.23 -1.29 -2.41
CA GLN A 124 -9.63 -0.74 -1.12
C GLN A 124 -8.66 -1.12 -0.01
N GLU A 125 -8.23 -2.38 0.05
CA GLU A 125 -7.22 -2.84 1.02
C GLU A 125 -5.89 -2.10 0.84
N ARG A 126 -5.43 -1.95 -0.42
CA ARG A 126 -4.21 -1.19 -0.73
C ARG A 126 -4.33 0.30 -0.37
N LEU A 127 -5.51 0.90 -0.52
CA LEU A 127 -5.74 2.29 -0.12
C LEU A 127 -5.66 2.43 1.41
N GLY A 128 -6.32 1.56 2.17
CA GLY A 128 -6.23 1.56 3.63
C GLY A 128 -4.79 1.41 4.13
N TYR A 129 -4.03 0.48 3.57
CA TYR A 129 -2.62 0.30 3.90
C TYR A 129 -1.76 1.55 3.57
N ASN A 130 -2.03 2.23 2.45
CA ASN A 130 -1.33 3.48 2.13
C ASN A 130 -1.69 4.61 3.09
N GLU A 131 -2.94 4.70 3.55
CA GLU A 131 -3.36 5.68 4.54
C GLU A 131 -2.62 5.49 5.87
N GLU A 132 -2.49 4.24 6.33
CA GLU A 132 -1.70 3.89 7.53
C GLU A 132 -0.22 4.31 7.39
N LEU A 133 0.41 3.96 6.26
CA LEU A 133 1.79 4.37 5.97
C LEU A 133 1.95 5.89 5.90
N GLN A 134 0.96 6.63 5.39
CA GLN A 134 0.99 8.09 5.40
C GLN A 134 0.93 8.66 6.80
N VAL A 135 0.14 8.06 7.71
CA VAL A 135 0.09 8.46 9.11
C VAL A 135 1.42 8.21 9.79
N GLU A 136 2.02 7.03 9.59
CA GLU A 136 3.33 6.69 10.15
C GLU A 136 4.44 7.64 9.64
N THR A 137 4.47 7.89 8.32
CA THR A 137 5.43 8.81 7.70
C THR A 137 5.30 10.23 8.28
N LYS A 138 4.07 10.73 8.46
CA LYS A 138 3.82 12.04 9.07
C LYS A 138 4.29 12.08 10.52
N ALA A 139 4.06 11.02 11.29
CA ALA A 139 4.51 10.94 12.67
C ALA A 139 6.05 10.95 12.77
N ILE A 140 6.74 10.19 11.91
CA ILE A 140 8.20 10.18 11.84
C ILE A 140 8.73 11.55 11.42
N GLN A 141 8.16 12.17 10.39
CA GLN A 141 8.58 13.49 9.94
C GLN A 141 8.44 14.54 11.07
N LEU A 142 7.30 14.52 11.78
CA LEU A 142 7.09 15.41 12.92
C LEU A 142 8.14 15.18 14.03
N ALA A 143 8.48 13.92 14.31
CA ALA A 143 9.51 13.58 15.29
C ALA A 143 10.89 14.11 14.86
N CYS A 144 11.28 13.90 13.60
CA CYS A 144 12.53 14.43 13.03
C CYS A 144 12.60 15.96 13.13
N ASP A 145 11.57 16.65 12.64
CA ASP A 145 11.50 18.11 12.68
C ASP A 145 11.58 18.64 14.12
N THR A 146 10.97 17.93 15.07
CA THR A 146 10.99 18.30 16.49
C THR A 146 12.39 18.12 17.07
N ILE A 147 13.06 17.00 16.80
CA ILE A 147 14.43 16.74 17.25
C ILE A 147 15.39 17.76 16.67
N GLU A 148 15.27 18.09 15.38
CA GLU A 148 16.11 19.09 14.72
C GLU A 148 15.93 20.48 15.34
N LYS A 149 14.68 20.91 15.57
CA LYS A 149 14.38 22.19 16.22
C LYS A 149 14.92 22.25 17.64
N LEU A 150 14.74 21.17 18.42
CA LEU A 150 15.26 21.10 19.78
C LEU A 150 16.78 21.09 19.81
N SER A 151 17.42 20.35 18.90
CA SER A 151 18.88 20.31 18.76
C SER A 151 19.45 21.69 18.40
N ALA A 152 18.84 22.39 17.44
CA ALA A 152 19.24 23.74 17.06
C ALA A 152 19.12 24.73 18.22
N ARG A 153 17.99 24.70 18.93
CA ARG A 153 17.76 25.54 20.11
C ARG A 153 18.75 25.24 21.23
N LEU A 154 19.00 23.96 21.52
CA LEU A 154 19.97 23.53 22.52
C LEU A 154 21.36 24.06 22.16
N LYS A 155 21.80 23.90 20.91
CA LYS A 155 23.09 24.42 20.45
C LYS A 155 23.21 25.94 20.66
N GLU A 156 22.18 26.71 20.29
CA GLU A 156 22.22 28.18 20.44
C GLU A 156 22.27 28.62 21.92
N GLU A 157 21.43 28.02 22.78
CA GLU A 157 21.41 28.31 24.22
C GLU A 157 22.72 27.89 24.91
N PHE A 158 23.32 26.77 24.50
CA PHE A 158 24.60 26.30 25.04
C PHE A 158 25.77 27.17 24.57
N SER A 159 25.87 27.51 23.29
CA SER A 159 26.98 28.31 22.75
C SER A 159 27.08 29.69 23.41
N GLY A 160 25.96 30.37 23.66
CA GLY A 160 25.98 31.69 24.32
C GLY A 160 26.53 31.64 25.75
N ARG A 161 26.08 30.67 26.55
CA ARG A 161 26.54 30.51 27.95
C ARG A 161 27.99 30.04 28.02
N LEU A 162 28.37 29.08 27.17
CA LEU A 162 29.75 28.57 27.08
C LEU A 162 30.72 29.67 26.67
N ASN A 163 30.41 30.45 25.63
CA ASN A 163 31.29 31.51 25.14
C ASN A 163 31.63 32.53 26.23
N LYS A 164 30.65 32.91 27.06
CA LYS A 164 30.88 33.82 28.18
C LYS A 164 31.84 33.22 29.22
N ARG A 165 31.56 32.01 29.70
CA ARG A 165 32.38 31.33 30.72
C ARG A 165 33.80 31.01 30.23
N ILE A 166 33.93 30.59 28.96
CA ILE A 166 35.22 30.34 28.33
C ILE A 166 36.01 31.64 28.23
N SER A 167 35.38 32.74 27.82
CA SER A 167 36.02 34.05 27.71
C SER A 167 36.56 34.52 29.07
N GLU A 168 35.76 34.41 30.13
CA GLU A 168 36.16 34.75 31.51
C GLU A 168 37.39 33.93 31.96
N LEU A 169 37.40 32.62 31.70
CA LEU A 169 38.50 31.75 32.12
C LEU A 169 39.78 31.97 31.29
N VAL A 170 39.63 32.22 29.99
CA VAL A 170 40.74 32.51 29.08
C VAL A 170 41.39 33.84 29.41
N GLU A 171 40.61 34.85 29.77
CA GLU A 171 41.13 36.14 30.21
C GLU A 171 42.09 35.95 31.40
N VAL A 172 41.71 35.13 32.37
CA VAL A 172 42.57 34.80 33.51
C VAL A 172 43.80 33.99 33.08
N PHE A 173 43.62 32.95 32.27
CA PHE A 173 44.71 32.03 31.87
C PHE A 173 45.76 32.71 30.98
N THR A 174 45.34 33.69 30.20
CA THR A 174 46.21 34.44 29.28
C THR A 174 46.71 35.75 29.89
N CYS A 175 46.46 35.98 31.19
CA CYS A 175 46.82 37.20 31.90
C CYS A 175 46.27 38.48 31.24
N GLY A 176 45.06 38.41 30.67
CA GLY A 176 44.37 39.51 30.00
C GLY A 176 44.73 39.72 28.52
N GLU A 177 45.61 38.89 27.94
CA GLU A 177 45.99 39.04 26.53
C GLU A 177 44.83 38.75 25.56
N TYR A 178 43.93 37.85 25.95
CA TYR A 178 42.73 37.48 25.19
C TYR A 178 41.52 37.41 26.10
N ASN A 179 40.46 38.14 25.77
CA ASN A 179 39.28 38.32 26.63
C ASN A 179 37.96 37.91 25.99
N GLU A 180 37.92 37.64 24.68
CA GLU A 180 36.71 37.19 23.99
C GLU A 180 37.02 35.97 23.13
N ILE A 181 36.36 34.86 23.46
CA ILE A 181 36.40 33.59 22.71
C ILE A 181 35.00 33.28 22.18
N ARG A 182 34.96 32.79 20.94
CA ARG A 182 33.75 32.22 20.33
C ARG A 182 34.00 30.79 19.89
N LEU A 183 33.14 29.91 20.38
CA LEU A 183 32.97 28.55 19.90
C LEU A 183 31.79 28.54 18.91
N ASP A 184 32.03 28.06 17.69
CA ASP A 184 30.97 27.89 16.71
C ASP A 184 30.19 26.58 16.89
N THR A 185 29.13 26.38 16.11
CA THR A 185 28.29 25.19 16.17
C THR A 185 28.98 23.90 15.73
N ASP A 186 30.11 24.01 15.03
CA ASP A 186 30.92 22.91 14.52
C ASP A 186 32.09 22.58 15.46
N GLY A 187 32.23 23.33 16.56
CA GLY A 187 33.26 23.15 17.58
C GLY A 187 34.59 23.86 17.27
N ASN A 188 34.63 24.73 16.26
CA ASN A 188 35.80 25.55 15.99
C ASN A 188 35.88 26.69 17.00
N ILE A 189 37.10 26.99 17.43
CA ILE A 189 37.38 28.00 18.44
C ILE A 189 38.05 29.20 17.77
N PHE A 190 37.50 30.37 18.02
CA PHE A 190 38.02 31.64 17.54
C PHE A 190 38.27 32.58 18.70
N VAL A 191 39.30 33.39 18.58
CA VAL A 191 39.57 34.50 19.50
C VAL A 191 39.27 35.80 18.80
N ILE A 192 38.66 36.74 19.50
CA ILE A 192 38.42 38.09 19.00
C ILE A 192 39.46 39.02 19.59
N LYS A 193 40.27 39.60 18.71
CA LYS A 193 41.28 40.60 19.08
C LYS A 193 41.30 41.71 18.04
N ASP A 194 41.30 42.96 18.48
CA ASP A 194 41.29 44.14 17.62
C ASP A 194 40.17 44.11 16.55
N ASN A 195 38.98 43.66 16.95
CA ASN A 195 37.81 43.47 16.08
C ASN A 195 38.03 42.49 14.91
N LYS A 196 39.00 41.58 15.04
CA LYS A 196 39.26 40.49 14.09
C LYS A 196 38.99 39.14 14.74
N LEU A 197 38.35 38.26 13.97
CA LEU A 197 38.16 36.86 14.33
C LEU A 197 39.38 36.05 13.89
N ILE A 198 40.11 35.50 14.86
CA ILE A 198 41.37 34.77 14.62
C ILE A 198 41.17 33.30 15.05
N PRO A 199 41.33 32.33 14.14
CA PRO A 199 41.34 30.91 14.50
C PRO A 199 42.47 30.63 15.50
N ILE A 200 42.22 29.79 16.52
CA ILE A 200 43.23 29.53 17.55
C ILE A 200 44.51 28.91 16.97
N GLU A 201 44.43 28.22 15.83
CA GLU A 201 45.56 27.61 15.14
C GLU A 201 46.64 28.62 14.71
N GLN A 202 46.30 29.91 14.64
CA GLN A 202 47.23 31.00 14.33
C GLN A 202 47.95 31.57 15.56
N LEU A 203 47.60 31.12 16.76
CA LEU A 203 48.17 31.59 18.03
C LEU A 203 49.43 30.79 18.40
N SER A 204 50.17 31.26 19.41
CA SER A 204 51.31 30.50 19.92
C SER A 204 50.85 29.19 20.56
N LYS A 205 51.71 28.17 20.51
CA LYS A 205 51.40 26.84 21.06
C LYS A 205 50.98 26.90 22.54
N GLY A 206 51.64 27.73 23.35
CA GLY A 206 51.27 27.94 24.75
C GLY A 206 49.85 28.48 24.89
N THR A 207 49.50 29.53 24.14
CA THR A 207 48.15 30.11 24.14
C THR A 207 47.09 29.10 23.69
N ILE A 208 47.36 28.30 22.65
CA ILE A 208 46.45 27.25 22.18
C ILE A 208 46.13 26.25 23.30
N GLU A 209 47.16 25.76 24.00
CA GLU A 209 46.99 24.79 25.07
C GLU A 209 46.25 25.38 26.29
N GLN A 210 46.45 26.66 26.58
CA GLN A 210 45.68 27.38 27.61
C GLN A 210 44.19 27.47 27.27
N ILE A 211 43.89 27.86 26.03
CA ILE A 211 42.51 27.95 25.55
C ILE A 211 41.85 26.57 25.57
N ARG A 212 42.56 25.52 25.12
CA ARG A 212 42.05 24.14 25.16
C ARG A 212 41.74 23.69 26.58
N LEU A 213 42.61 23.98 27.54
CA LEU A 213 42.36 23.67 28.94
C LEU A 213 41.13 24.43 29.46
N ALA A 214 41.02 25.73 29.18
CA ALA A 214 39.88 26.53 29.61
C ALA A 214 38.55 25.99 29.06
N VAL A 215 38.51 25.66 27.76
CA VAL A 215 37.32 25.06 27.12
C VAL A 215 36.96 23.73 27.79
N ARG A 216 37.93 22.85 28.01
CA ARG A 216 37.69 21.55 28.67
C ARG A 216 37.12 21.70 30.07
N LEU A 217 37.64 22.64 30.86
CA LEU A 217 37.15 22.90 32.21
C LEU A 217 35.70 23.41 32.19
N VAL A 218 35.41 24.41 31.35
CA VAL A 218 34.05 24.97 31.26
C VAL A 218 33.05 23.94 30.74
N VAL A 219 33.42 23.15 29.73
CA VAL A 219 32.55 22.09 29.18
C VAL A 219 32.33 20.99 30.21
N ALA A 220 33.37 20.57 30.94
CA ALA A 220 33.21 19.58 32.02
C ALA A 220 32.24 20.10 33.09
N ASP A 221 32.37 21.36 33.50
CA ASP A 221 31.47 21.96 34.49
C ASP A 221 30.02 22.01 34.01
N ASP A 222 29.80 22.33 32.74
CA ASP A 222 28.46 22.44 32.16
C ASP A 222 27.77 21.08 31.99
N ILE A 223 28.54 20.03 31.63
CA ILE A 223 28.03 18.66 31.47
C ILE A 223 27.72 18.02 32.83
N PHE A 224 28.61 18.17 33.80
CA PHE A 224 28.53 17.42 35.07
C PHE A 224 27.77 18.16 36.18
N GLY A 225 27.51 19.47 36.03
CA GLY A 225 26.48 20.23 36.74
C GLY A 225 26.60 20.26 38.27
N MET A 226 26.19 19.18 38.94
CA MET A 226 26.18 19.04 40.41
C MET A 226 27.17 18.01 40.95
N GLU A 227 27.75 17.15 40.11
CA GLU A 227 28.72 16.14 40.55
C GLU A 227 30.14 16.70 40.54
N THR A 228 30.82 16.66 41.68
CA THR A 228 32.21 17.06 41.80
C THR A 228 33.13 15.95 41.29
N ILE A 229 33.39 15.95 39.98
CA ILE A 229 34.32 15.01 39.35
C ILE A 229 35.76 15.51 39.52
N PRO A 230 36.71 14.65 39.92
CA PRO A 230 38.11 15.06 40.04
C PRO A 230 38.69 15.44 38.67
N ILE A 231 39.49 16.50 38.65
CA ILE A 231 40.26 16.91 37.46
C ILE A 231 41.61 16.20 37.52
N ILE A 232 41.99 15.53 36.43
CA ILE A 232 43.30 14.88 36.27
C ILE A 232 44.03 15.57 35.14
N LEU A 233 45.23 16.10 35.44
CA LEU A 233 46.09 16.80 34.50
C LEU A 233 47.42 16.05 34.41
N ASP A 234 47.75 15.56 33.22
CA ASP A 234 49.00 14.83 32.94
C ASP A 234 49.88 15.69 32.03
N GLU A 235 51.00 16.19 32.58
CA GLU A 235 51.96 17.07 31.91
C GLU A 235 51.32 18.24 31.13
N SER A 236 50.19 18.75 31.64
CA SER A 236 49.32 19.65 30.88
C SER A 236 49.88 21.07 30.74
N PHE A 237 50.98 21.38 31.44
CA PHE A 237 51.50 22.74 31.55
C PHE A 237 52.82 22.98 30.83
N VAL A 238 53.38 21.99 30.14
CA VAL A 238 54.75 22.03 29.55
C VAL A 238 55.01 23.30 28.71
N TYR A 239 54.00 23.85 28.05
CA TYR A 239 54.12 25.05 27.19
C TYR A 239 53.79 26.38 27.88
N PHE A 240 53.54 26.39 29.19
CA PHE A 240 53.13 27.57 29.95
C PHE A 240 54.34 28.22 30.61
N ASP A 241 54.44 29.54 30.52
CA ASP A 241 55.40 30.31 31.31
C ASP A 241 54.95 30.43 32.78
N ASP A 242 55.88 30.79 33.66
CA ASP A 242 55.65 30.82 35.12
C ASP A 242 54.57 31.83 35.55
N LEU A 243 54.39 32.94 34.82
CA LEU A 243 53.35 33.92 35.15
C LEU A 243 51.97 33.33 34.87
N ARG A 244 51.81 32.71 33.70
CA ARG A 244 50.53 32.10 33.32
C ARG A 244 50.24 30.82 34.09
N LEU A 245 51.24 29.98 34.35
CA LEU A 245 51.10 28.79 35.19
C LEU A 245 50.59 29.16 36.59
N ARG A 246 51.15 30.21 37.19
CA ARG A 246 50.68 30.74 38.48
C ARG A 246 49.20 31.10 38.47
N GLN A 247 48.72 31.79 37.43
CA GLN A 247 47.29 32.12 37.33
C GLN A 247 46.42 30.87 37.23
N ILE A 248 46.84 29.89 36.43
CA ILE A 248 46.09 28.64 36.24
C ILE A 248 46.03 27.84 37.54
N LEU A 249 47.14 27.70 38.27
CA LEU A 249 47.17 26.98 39.55
C LEU A 249 46.29 27.66 40.60
N LYS A 250 46.26 29.00 40.65
CA LYS A 250 45.32 29.75 41.51
C LYS A 250 43.87 29.46 41.14
N SER A 251 43.54 29.52 39.85
CA SER A 251 42.19 29.24 39.37
C SER A 251 41.76 27.80 39.68
N LEU A 252 42.65 26.82 39.49
CA LEU A 252 42.39 25.42 39.83
C LEU A 252 42.21 25.21 41.33
N ALA A 253 43.00 25.88 42.17
CA ALA A 253 42.88 25.80 43.62
C ALA A 253 41.61 26.46 44.18
N ALA A 254 41.04 27.42 43.44
CA ALA A 254 39.77 28.04 43.78
C ALA A 254 38.55 27.17 43.43
N LEU A 255 38.73 26.09 42.68
CA LEU A 255 37.66 25.14 42.38
C LEU A 255 37.37 24.27 43.61
N ASP A 256 36.10 24.12 43.96
CA ASP A 256 35.65 23.24 45.04
C ASP A 256 35.59 21.77 44.59
N ARG A 257 36.74 21.22 44.16
CA ARG A 257 36.90 19.81 43.77
C ARG A 257 38.35 19.35 43.83
N GLN A 258 38.56 18.04 43.81
CA GLN A 258 39.90 17.45 43.77
C GLN A 258 40.58 17.69 42.42
N VAL A 259 41.82 18.19 42.46
CA VAL A 259 42.69 18.35 41.28
C VAL A 259 43.94 17.51 41.48
N LEU A 260 44.21 16.60 40.54
CA LEU A 260 45.38 15.73 40.50
C LEU A 260 46.28 16.17 39.35
N ILE A 261 47.51 16.57 39.67
CA ILE A 261 48.50 17.04 38.70
C ILE A 261 49.64 16.03 38.69
N PHE A 262 49.84 15.39 37.54
CA PHE A 262 51.01 14.57 37.25
C PHE A 262 51.99 15.43 36.47
N THR A 263 53.18 15.61 37.04
CA THR A 263 54.26 16.33 36.38
C THR A 263 55.63 15.82 36.81
N CYS A 264 56.59 15.87 35.89
CA CYS A 264 57.99 15.59 36.08
C CYS A 264 58.79 16.85 36.46
N HIS A 265 58.14 18.01 36.56
CA HIS A 265 58.77 19.29 36.88
C HIS A 265 58.50 19.73 38.32
N GLU A 266 59.47 20.41 38.94
CA GLU A 266 59.33 20.94 40.31
C GLU A 266 58.68 22.34 40.36
N ARG A 267 58.51 22.99 39.21
CA ARG A 267 58.06 24.39 39.12
C ARG A 267 56.62 24.57 39.61
N GLU A 268 55.74 23.60 39.36
CA GLU A 268 54.35 23.59 39.82
C GLU A 268 54.32 23.58 41.36
N MET A 269 55.09 22.68 41.99
CA MET A 269 55.22 22.61 43.45
C MET A 269 55.79 23.89 44.04
N LYS A 270 56.81 24.48 43.40
CA LYS A 270 57.40 25.75 43.85
C LYS A 270 56.37 26.89 43.84
N ILE A 271 55.61 27.02 42.75
CA ILE A 271 54.58 28.05 42.63
C ILE A 271 53.45 27.82 43.64
N LEU A 272 53.01 26.58 43.87
CA LEU A 272 51.99 26.27 44.88
C LEU A 272 52.43 26.68 46.29
N ASN A 273 53.70 26.43 46.64
CA ASN A 273 54.28 26.88 47.91
C ASN A 273 54.35 28.41 48.01
N ASP A 274 54.85 29.08 46.96
CA ASP A 274 55.00 30.54 46.93
C ASP A 274 53.65 31.26 47.08
N GLU A 275 52.57 30.68 46.54
CA GLU A 275 51.21 31.22 46.64
C GLU A 275 50.45 30.75 47.88
N GLY A 276 51.05 29.93 48.74
CA GLY A 276 50.42 29.41 49.95
C GLY A 276 49.22 28.48 49.69
N ILE A 277 49.17 27.85 48.52
CA ILE A 277 48.10 26.92 48.13
C ILE A 277 48.37 25.56 48.80
N SER A 278 47.38 25.00 49.50
CA SER A 278 47.53 23.69 50.14
C SER A 278 47.54 22.57 49.10
N PHE A 279 48.54 21.69 49.15
CA PHE A 279 48.63 20.49 48.31
C PHE A 279 49.25 19.32 49.06
N LYS A 280 49.10 18.12 48.51
CA LYS A 280 49.81 16.91 48.96
C LYS A 280 50.68 16.41 47.80
N ALA A 281 51.99 16.36 48.00
CA ALA A 281 52.90 15.75 47.05
C ALA A 281 52.98 14.24 47.29
N ALA A 282 52.97 13.46 46.21
CA ALA A 282 53.29 12.05 46.20
C ALA A 282 54.34 11.81 45.11
N TYR A 283 55.41 11.11 45.46
CA TYR A 283 56.47 10.74 44.54
C TYR A 283 56.27 9.28 44.16
N LEU A 284 56.06 9.03 42.86
CA LEU A 284 55.86 7.69 42.28
C LEU A 284 57.19 7.06 41.88
#